data_AF-A0A9E4BUM1-F1
#
_entry.id   AF-A0A9E4BUM1-F1
#
_cell.length_a   1.000
_cell.length_b   1.000
_cell.length_c   1.000
_cell.angle_alpha   90.00
_cell.angle_beta   90.00
_cell.angle_gamma   90.00
#
_symmetry.space_group_name_H-M   'P 1'
#
loop_
_entity.id
_entity.type
_entity.pdbx_description
1 polymer ?
#
loop_
_entity_poly.entity_id
_entity_poly.type
_entity_poly.pdbx_seq_one_letter_code
_entity_poly.pdbx_strand_id
1 'polypeptide(L)'
;MYRAFGEDPEAEAPEARESRLLWDKLARDRPALWMNIHAFVGWRENGEYPYDGWYEVVDPVFQDPGRARLYEALCDTMRLETDGMSTHGRANVHRENTMCYQMARRLGIPSVFYEINLATAGPHGAARRAIHVFKRAVHTLLNSR
;
A
#
# COMPACT_ATOMS: atom_id res chain seq x y z
N MET A 1 -4.22 10.47 -3.48
CA MET A 1 -3.78 9.78 -2.24
C MET A 1 -3.50 10.79 -1.14
N TYR A 2 -3.83 10.44 0.11
CA TYR A 2 -3.75 11.34 1.27
C TYR A 2 -2.30 11.76 1.59
N ARG A 3 -2.10 13.09 1.69
CA ARG A 3 -0.85 13.72 2.11
C ARG A 3 -0.76 13.69 3.63
N ALA A 4 -0.20 12.62 4.19
CA ALA A 4 -0.11 12.45 5.64
C ALA A 4 0.80 13.50 6.29
N PHE A 5 1.88 13.91 5.61
CA PHE A 5 2.86 14.89 6.08
C PHE A 5 2.60 16.31 5.52
N GLY A 6 1.36 16.60 5.10
CA GLY A 6 1.02 17.92 4.57
C GLY A 6 1.78 18.28 3.29
N GLU A 7 2.18 19.55 3.16
CA GLU A 7 2.98 20.04 2.03
C GLU A 7 4.48 19.78 2.19
N ASP A 8 4.96 19.67 3.43
CA ASP A 8 6.37 19.43 3.75
C ASP A 8 6.63 17.92 4.01
N PRO A 9 7.17 17.17 3.02
CA PRO A 9 7.49 15.77 3.21
C PRO A 9 8.60 15.52 4.24
N GLU A 10 9.35 16.56 4.65
CA GLU A 10 10.40 16.48 5.67
C GLU A 10 9.87 16.76 7.09
N ALA A 11 8.59 17.12 7.24
CA ALA A 11 7.99 17.35 8.55
C ALA A 11 8.25 16.17 9.50
N GLU A 12 8.53 16.45 10.77
CA GLU A 12 8.93 15.43 11.75
C GLU A 12 7.81 14.40 12.00
N ALA A 13 6.56 14.83 11.87
CA ALA A 13 5.38 14.01 12.10
C ALA A 13 4.24 14.35 11.12
N PRO A 14 3.28 13.43 10.91
CA PRO A 14 2.09 13.69 10.12
C PRO A 14 1.27 14.89 10.63
N GLU A 15 0.46 15.50 9.77
CA GLU A 15 -0.37 16.66 10.10
C GLU A 15 -1.61 16.28 10.92
N ALA A 16 -2.33 15.24 10.50
CA ALA A 16 -3.55 14.80 11.18
C ALA A 16 -3.24 14.06 12.48
N ARG A 17 -4.04 14.30 13.54
CA ARG A 17 -3.84 13.70 14.86
C ARG A 17 -3.87 12.16 14.81
N GLU A 18 -4.80 11.59 14.05
CA GLU A 18 -4.96 10.15 13.85
C GLU A 18 -3.73 9.56 13.17
N SER A 19 -3.16 10.29 12.20
CA SER A 19 -1.95 9.89 11.49
C SER A 19 -0.72 9.95 12.40
N ARG A 20 -0.62 10.93 13.31
CA ARG A 20 0.44 10.98 14.33
C ARG A 20 0.39 9.78 15.28
N LEU A 21 -0.79 9.46 15.81
CA LEU A 21 -0.95 8.29 16.70
C LEU A 21 -0.53 6.98 16.01
N LEU A 22 -0.90 6.84 14.73
CA LEU A 22 -0.48 5.71 13.93
C LEU A 22 1.05 5.71 13.71
N TRP A 23 1.62 6.86 13.35
CA TRP A 23 3.06 7.02 13.14
C TRP A 23 3.87 6.65 14.39
N ASP A 24 3.47 7.15 15.56
CA ASP A 24 4.13 6.85 16.82
C ASP A 24 4.09 5.35 17.13
N LYS A 25 2.96 4.69 16.83
CA LYS A 25 2.83 3.24 16.97
C LYS A 25 3.74 2.49 16.01
N LEU A 26 3.82 2.90 14.74
CA LEU A 26 4.67 2.26 13.73
C LEU A 26 6.16 2.44 14.03
N ALA A 27 6.56 3.64 14.45
CA ALA A 27 7.94 3.97 14.78
C ALA A 27 8.45 3.14 15.96
N ARG A 28 7.59 2.88 16.95
CA ARG A 28 7.88 2.03 18.12
C ARG A 28 7.83 0.54 17.79
N ASP A 29 6.75 0.08 17.16
CA ASP A 29 6.48 -1.36 17.02
C ASP A 29 7.24 -1.99 15.84
N ARG A 30 7.63 -1.19 14.83
CA ARG A 30 8.40 -1.60 13.64
C ARG A 30 7.87 -2.90 13.01
N PRO A 31 6.60 -2.95 12.59
CA PRO A 31 6.01 -4.16 12.02
C PRO A 31 6.78 -4.63 10.78
N ALA A 32 6.80 -5.94 10.56
CA ALA A 32 7.45 -6.54 9.40
C ALA A 32 6.77 -6.18 8.07
N LEU A 33 5.49 -5.84 8.11
CA LEU A 33 4.65 -5.44 6.98
C LEU A 33 3.52 -4.54 7.48
N TRP A 34 3.22 -3.48 6.72
CA TRP A 34 2.01 -2.68 6.88
C TRP A 34 1.04 -2.96 5.72
N MET A 35 -0.25 -3.16 6.00
CA MET A 35 -1.26 -3.37 4.97
C MET A 35 -2.37 -2.33 5.08
N ASN A 36 -2.65 -1.64 3.99
CA ASN A 36 -3.70 -0.65 3.88
C ASN A 36 -4.66 -1.04 2.76
N ILE A 37 -5.75 -1.71 3.12
CA ILE A 37 -6.75 -2.23 2.19
C ILE A 37 -7.96 -1.31 2.22
N HIS A 38 -8.23 -0.66 1.12
CA HIS A 38 -9.34 0.26 0.92
C HIS A 38 -10.39 -0.37 0.01
N ALA A 39 -11.59 0.19 0.08
CA ALA A 39 -12.65 -0.10 -0.85
C ALA A 39 -13.27 1.22 -1.31
N PHE A 40 -13.35 1.43 -2.62
CA PHE A 40 -13.93 2.64 -3.19
C PHE A 40 -15.25 2.36 -3.91
N VAL A 41 -16.13 3.35 -3.89
CA VAL A 41 -17.41 3.36 -4.60
C VAL A 41 -17.36 4.49 -5.61
N GLY A 42 -16.84 4.24 -6.81
CA GLY A 42 -16.69 5.29 -7.81
C GLY A 42 -16.45 4.77 -9.21
N TRP A 43 -17.10 5.42 -10.18
CA TRP A 43 -16.90 5.27 -11.63
C TRP A 43 -16.14 6.46 -12.24
N ARG A 44 -15.50 7.30 -11.41
CA ARG A 44 -15.10 8.66 -11.81
C ARG A 44 -13.59 8.77 -12.10
N GLU A 45 -13.17 8.42 -13.31
CA GLU A 45 -11.82 8.69 -13.89
C GLU A 45 -10.75 7.59 -13.80
N ASN A 46 -11.11 6.32 -13.99
CA ASN A 46 -10.20 5.34 -14.60
C ASN A 46 -11.00 4.69 -15.73
N GLY A 47 -10.88 5.22 -16.94
CA GLY A 47 -11.73 4.81 -18.06
C GLY A 47 -11.47 3.38 -18.49
N GLU A 48 -12.10 2.40 -17.83
CA GLU A 48 -12.74 1.17 -18.34
C GLU A 48 -13.11 0.21 -17.18
N TYR A 49 -13.78 -0.90 -17.49
CA TYR A 49 -14.58 -1.83 -16.63
C TYR A 49 -13.84 -2.37 -15.34
N PRO A 50 -14.43 -3.21 -14.49
CA PRO A 50 -14.52 -3.07 -13.04
C PRO A 50 -13.33 -3.63 -12.24
N TYR A 51 -12.30 -2.82 -12.04
CA TYR A 51 -10.99 -3.35 -11.64
C TYR A 51 -10.47 -2.80 -10.31
N ASP A 52 -9.68 -3.61 -9.60
CA ASP A 52 -8.96 -3.21 -8.39
C ASP A 52 -7.65 -2.46 -8.76
N GLY A 53 -6.99 -1.84 -7.79
CA GLY A 53 -5.69 -1.19 -8.00
C GLY A 53 -4.76 -1.31 -6.81
N TRP A 54 -3.46 -1.09 -7.04
CA TRP A 54 -2.46 -1.00 -5.97
C TRP A 54 -1.53 0.19 -6.18
N TYR A 55 -0.79 0.53 -5.13
CA TYR A 55 0.19 1.61 -5.13
C TYR A 55 1.57 1.13 -4.69
N GLU A 56 2.61 1.70 -5.31
CA GLU A 56 4.02 1.40 -5.07
C GLU A 56 4.79 2.66 -4.65
N VAL A 57 5.93 2.47 -4.00
CA VAL A 57 6.97 3.47 -3.77
C VAL A 57 8.09 3.16 -4.76
N VAL A 58 8.32 4.03 -5.75
CA VAL A 58 9.12 3.71 -6.96
C VAL A 58 10.59 4.12 -6.86
N ASP A 59 11.00 4.76 -5.76
CA ASP A 59 12.39 5.14 -5.51
C ASP A 59 13.05 4.16 -4.53
N PRO A 60 14.38 3.95 -4.58
CA PRO A 60 15.11 3.17 -3.59
C PRO A 60 15.16 3.93 -2.26
N VAL A 61 14.02 3.98 -1.58
CA VAL A 61 13.85 4.60 -0.27
C VAL A 61 14.27 3.67 0.86
N PHE A 62 14.27 2.36 0.61
CA PHE A 62 14.71 1.37 1.57
C PHE A 62 16.24 1.41 1.68
N GLN A 63 16.73 1.81 2.85
CA GLN A 63 18.16 1.79 3.15
C GLN A 63 18.71 0.37 3.32
N ASP A 64 17.86 -0.58 3.74
CA ASP A 64 18.21 -1.98 3.90
C ASP A 64 17.92 -2.79 2.61
N PRO A 65 18.92 -3.43 1.98
CA PRO A 65 18.71 -4.20 0.76
C PRO A 65 17.77 -5.40 0.92
N GLY A 66 17.67 -5.99 2.11
CA GLY A 66 16.73 -7.08 2.38
C GLY A 66 15.29 -6.58 2.37
N ARG A 67 15.03 -5.41 2.96
CA ARG A 67 13.72 -4.74 2.90
C ARG A 67 13.36 -4.30 1.50
N ALA A 68 14.33 -3.80 0.72
CA ALA A 68 14.12 -3.45 -0.68
C ALA A 68 13.65 -4.68 -1.49
N ARG A 69 14.36 -5.82 -1.38
CA ARG A 69 13.98 -7.07 -2.06
C ARG A 69 12.64 -7.62 -1.60
N LEU A 70 12.35 -7.58 -0.30
CA LEU A 70 11.03 -7.97 0.22
C LEU A 70 9.93 -7.08 -0.36
N TYR A 71 10.17 -5.77 -0.45
CA TYR A 71 9.20 -4.85 -1.02
C TYR A 71 8.95 -5.10 -2.50
N GLU A 72 10.01 -5.32 -3.30
CA GLU A 72 9.91 -5.72 -4.70
C GLU A 72 9.07 -7.01 -4.84
N ALA A 73 9.34 -8.03 -4.03
CA ALA A 73 8.57 -9.27 -4.05
C ALA A 73 7.08 -9.05 -3.70
N LEU A 74 6.78 -8.16 -2.75
CA LEU A 74 5.41 -7.79 -2.41
C LEU A 74 4.71 -7.08 -3.57
N CYS A 75 5.39 -6.14 -4.24
CA CYS A 75 4.89 -5.46 -5.43
C CYS A 75 4.62 -6.45 -6.56
N ASP A 76 5.55 -7.37 -6.83
CA ASP A 76 5.37 -8.43 -7.83
C ASP A 76 4.21 -9.35 -7.49
N THR A 77 4.03 -9.67 -6.20
CA THR A 77 2.87 -10.45 -5.74
C THR A 77 1.56 -9.72 -6.01
N MET A 78 1.47 -8.42 -5.73
CA MET A 78 0.27 -7.64 -6.04
C MET A 78 0.04 -7.58 -7.55
N ARG A 79 1.11 -7.41 -8.33
CA ARG A 79 1.06 -7.35 -9.78
C ARG A 79 0.61 -8.65 -10.42
N LEU A 80 1.11 -9.79 -9.97
CA LEU A 80 0.99 -11.08 -10.67
C LEU A 80 -0.06 -12.01 -10.05
N GLU A 81 -0.35 -11.86 -8.76
CA GLU A 81 -1.19 -12.82 -8.02
C GLU A 81 -2.50 -12.23 -7.51
N THR A 82 -2.83 -10.98 -7.85
CA THR A 82 -4.07 -10.32 -7.45
C THR A 82 -4.78 -9.64 -8.62
N ASP A 83 -6.02 -9.21 -8.39
CA ASP A 83 -6.83 -8.51 -9.39
C ASP A 83 -6.32 -7.08 -9.65
N GLY A 84 -5.29 -6.60 -8.95
CA GLY A 84 -4.87 -5.20 -8.97
C GLY A 84 -4.33 -4.72 -10.33
N MET A 85 -3.92 -5.63 -11.23
CA MET A 85 -3.37 -5.25 -12.55
C MET A 85 -4.46 -4.73 -13.48
N SER A 86 -5.69 -5.06 -13.15
CA SER A 86 -6.80 -4.92 -14.07
C SER A 86 -7.12 -3.44 -14.40
N THR A 87 -6.75 -2.46 -13.57
CA THR A 87 -7.07 -1.03 -13.83
C THR A 87 -6.07 -0.24 -14.70
N HIS A 88 -4.75 -0.49 -14.66
CA HIS A 88 -3.77 0.51 -15.15
C HIS A 88 -2.56 -0.03 -15.91
N GLY A 89 -2.39 -1.35 -16.05
CA GLY A 89 -1.16 -1.94 -16.62
C GLY A 89 0.12 -1.67 -15.82
N ARG A 90 0.04 -0.82 -14.78
CA ARG A 90 1.11 -0.44 -13.85
C ARG A 90 0.53 0.03 -12.52
N ALA A 91 1.35 0.04 -11.49
CA ALA A 91 0.97 0.59 -10.19
C ALA A 91 0.77 2.11 -10.23
N ASN A 92 -0.09 2.61 -9.34
CA ASN A 92 -0.03 4.02 -8.96
C ASN A 92 1.12 4.29 -8.00
N VAL A 93 1.51 5.55 -7.84
CA VAL A 93 2.72 5.90 -7.08
C VAL A 93 2.39 6.69 -5.81
N HIS A 94 2.95 6.24 -4.70
CA HIS A 94 3.02 6.97 -3.44
C HIS A 94 3.94 8.20 -3.59
N ARG A 95 3.40 9.40 -3.35
CA ARG A 95 4.20 10.63 -3.26
C ARG A 95 4.96 10.69 -1.94
N GLU A 96 6.00 11.52 -1.88
CA GLU A 96 6.88 11.64 -0.72
C GLU A 96 6.13 11.98 0.58
N ASN A 97 5.11 12.84 0.50
CA ASN A 97 4.33 13.25 1.67
C ASN A 97 3.26 12.24 2.12
N THR A 98 3.26 11.03 1.56
CA THR A 98 2.31 9.98 1.94
C THR A 98 2.87 9.11 3.06
N MET A 99 1.99 8.54 3.88
CA MET A 99 2.41 7.69 5.00
C MET A 99 3.25 6.49 4.54
N CYS A 100 2.86 5.81 3.46
CA CYS A 100 3.59 4.65 2.95
C CYS A 100 4.99 4.98 2.46
N TYR A 101 5.16 6.11 1.77
CA TYR A 101 6.49 6.56 1.38
C TYR A 101 7.38 6.82 2.61
N GLN A 102 6.86 7.56 3.60
CA GLN A 102 7.65 7.90 4.79
C GLN A 102 7.94 6.69 5.69
N MET A 103 7.03 5.70 5.76
CA MET A 103 7.29 4.43 6.43
C MET A 103 8.43 3.66 5.76
N ALA A 104 8.45 3.59 4.44
CA ALA A 104 9.51 2.93 3.70
C ALA A 104 10.85 3.66 3.89
N ARG A 105 10.86 4.99 3.68
CA ARG A 105 12.07 5.84 3.77
C ARG A 105 12.65 5.93 5.17
N ARG A 106 11.84 6.27 6.18
CA ARG A 106 12.32 6.58 7.53
C ARG A 106 12.32 5.37 8.45
N LEU A 107 11.41 4.42 8.21
CA LEU A 107 11.21 3.30 9.13
C LEU A 107 11.65 1.94 8.55
N GLY A 108 11.91 1.84 7.25
CA GLY A 108 12.23 0.59 6.57
C GLY A 108 11.07 -0.41 6.57
N ILE A 109 9.83 0.06 6.77
CA ILE A 109 8.63 -0.78 6.85
C ILE A 109 8.04 -0.93 5.45
N PRO A 110 7.99 -2.14 4.88
CA PRO A 110 7.32 -2.37 3.60
C PRO A 110 5.80 -2.26 3.76
N SER A 111 5.11 -1.82 2.70
CA SER A 111 3.66 -1.64 2.75
C SER A 111 2.92 -2.20 1.52
N VAL A 112 1.79 -2.84 1.74
CA VAL A 112 0.81 -3.11 0.68
C VAL A 112 -0.31 -2.07 0.78
N PHE A 113 -0.48 -1.25 -0.25
CA PHE A 113 -1.63 -0.36 -0.37
C PHE A 113 -2.49 -0.80 -1.55
N TYR A 114 -3.74 -1.15 -1.30
CA TYR A 114 -4.61 -1.79 -2.28
C TYR A 114 -6.02 -1.21 -2.22
N GLU A 115 -6.61 -0.93 -3.38
CA GLU A 115 -7.94 -0.34 -3.58
C GLU A 115 -8.86 -1.37 -4.25
N ILE A 116 -9.82 -1.89 -3.50
CA ILE A 116 -10.81 -2.84 -4.00
C ILE A 116 -11.99 -2.07 -4.60
N ASN A 117 -12.41 -2.46 -5.79
CA ASN A 117 -13.61 -1.88 -6.39
C ASN A 117 -14.88 -2.47 -5.74
N LEU A 118 -15.48 -1.71 -4.83
CA LEU A 118 -16.68 -2.15 -4.11
C LEU A 118 -17.91 -2.21 -5.01
N ALA A 119 -17.98 -1.34 -6.04
CA ALA A 119 -19.14 -1.20 -6.89
C ALA A 119 -19.45 -2.47 -7.69
N THR A 120 -18.46 -3.35 -7.88
CA THR A 120 -18.55 -4.49 -8.79
C THR A 120 -18.48 -5.83 -8.09
N ALA A 121 -17.90 -5.85 -6.89
CA ALA A 121 -17.83 -7.03 -6.04
C ALA A 121 -18.95 -7.07 -4.98
N GLY A 122 -19.57 -5.92 -4.66
CA GLY A 122 -20.39 -5.75 -3.48
C GLY A 122 -19.60 -6.01 -2.18
N PRO A 123 -20.21 -5.86 -1.00
CA PRO A 123 -19.52 -6.00 0.28
C PRO A 123 -18.86 -7.37 0.48
N HIS A 124 -19.56 -8.46 0.14
CA HIS A 124 -19.04 -9.82 0.31
C HIS A 124 -17.92 -10.15 -0.70
N GLY A 125 -18.05 -9.72 -1.96
CA GLY A 125 -16.99 -9.91 -2.95
C GLY A 125 -15.74 -9.11 -2.59
N ALA A 126 -15.91 -7.86 -2.12
CA ALA A 126 -14.80 -7.04 -1.67
C ALA A 126 -14.08 -7.66 -0.47
N ALA A 127 -14.81 -8.20 0.51
CA ALA A 127 -14.21 -8.92 1.63
C ALA A 127 -13.42 -10.17 1.17
N ARG A 128 -13.93 -10.93 0.20
CA ARG A 128 -13.22 -12.08 -0.38
C ARG A 128 -11.92 -11.66 -1.07
N ARG A 129 -11.93 -10.56 -1.84
CA ARG A 129 -10.73 -10.00 -2.47
C ARG A 129 -9.73 -9.49 -1.43
N ALA A 130 -10.19 -8.82 -0.37
CA ALA A 130 -9.32 -8.40 0.73
C ALA A 130 -8.63 -9.57 1.41
N ILE A 131 -9.35 -10.67 1.67
CA ILE A 131 -8.78 -11.91 2.21
C ILE A 131 -7.74 -12.51 1.25
N HIS A 132 -8.00 -12.48 -0.05
CA HIS A 132 -7.03 -12.94 -1.06
C HIS A 132 -5.76 -12.10 -1.04
N VAL A 133 -5.86 -10.78 -1.11
CA VAL A 133 -4.72 -9.84 -0.99
C VAL A 133 -3.93 -10.08 0.29
N PHE A 134 -4.62 -10.22 1.43
CA PHE A 134 -4.00 -10.54 2.71
C PHE A 134 -3.19 -11.84 2.65
N LYS A 135 -3.80 -12.94 2.18
CA LYS A 135 -3.14 -14.24 2.10
C LYS A 135 -1.90 -14.19 1.22
N ARG A 136 -1.97 -13.50 0.08
CA ARG A 136 -0.84 -13.35 -0.84
C ARG A 136 0.29 -12.54 -0.24
N ALA A 137 0.00 -11.38 0.34
CA ALA A 137 1.03 -10.56 1.00
C ALA A 137 1.71 -11.29 2.16
N VAL A 138 0.94 -11.99 3.00
CA VAL A 138 1.50 -12.77 4.12
C VAL A 138 2.32 -13.96 3.62
N HIS A 139 1.86 -14.66 2.58
CA HIS A 139 2.63 -15.74 1.98
C HIS A 139 3.99 -15.23 1.47
N THR A 140 4.03 -14.10 0.77
CA THR A 140 5.27 -13.49 0.30
C THR A 140 6.17 -13.10 1.47
N LEU A 141 5.63 -12.42 2.48
CA LEU A 141 6.38 -12.04 3.68
C LEU A 141 7.06 -13.24 4.38
N LEU A 142 6.38 -14.40 4.42
CA LEU A 142 6.89 -15.59 5.09
C LEU A 142 7.92 -16.36 4.26
N ASN A 143 7.89 -16.23 2.93
CA ASN A 143 8.74 -16.99 2.01
C ASN A 143 9.89 -16.18 1.38
N SER A 144 9.90 -14.86 1.50
CA SER A 144 10.97 -13.98 1.00
C SER A 144 12.16 -13.85 1.98
N ARG A 145 12.47 -14.89 2.75
CA ARG A 145 13.56 -14.92 3.74
C ARG A 145 14.86 -15.48 3.16
#